data_AF-A0A955RYD8-F1
#
_entry.id   AF-A0A955RYD8-F1
#
_cell.length_a   1.000
_cell.length_b   1.000
_cell.length_c   1.000
_cell.angle_alpha   90.00
_cell.angle_beta   90.00
_cell.angle_gamma   90.00
#
_symmetry.space_group_name_H-M   'P 1'
#
loop_
_entity.id
_entity.type
_entity.pdbx_description
1 polymer ?
#
loop_
_entity_poly.entity_id
_entity_poly.type
_entity_poly.pdbx_seq_one_letter_code
_entity_poly.pdbx_strand_id
1 'polypeptide(L)'
;MKKVFHLIILTAFFVQSVCPAWALNQRQPGESRILSVQEMKSVKGGNQSPADGSAKQGECSTAQRIPCEPNGKDGGDSQQPTDPVMLTGGKFYLPYVDVEIPGLGRETGNNLRFNRSYSSQSSYRGVLGTGWVTILDIALIDFGGGGFFLRDWDGSVFHFTYDETEDVFRDGEMTLVDSGSEWVLTKVHGTKYVFEGPNQKLLYIEDVNGNRLTFEYFQYDLGNPDSTHVKRIVDSSGQFLSFEQQYEAEVSVFPDSVLITHIFRLRSMSDHTGRTWQYQWDQEDKHLMSVIDPLGRIMSYQYAQQDPDDPILVDTNNITAVTDFNGNATLYTYDTQTDRVITMTSADNTIKKFEFNSAAGTSLDTSTMTDENGREWKYEYTLRGLTTAIIDPRNHTKQYEYDPDSNLMIVSRDELNRQTEY
;
A
#
# COMPACT_ATOMS: atom_id res chain seq x y z
N MET A 1 4.76 49.14 -43.95
CA MET A 1 4.76 48.33 -45.19
C MET A 1 5.89 47.32 -45.08
N LYS A 2 5.79 45.99 -45.25
CA LYS A 2 4.69 44.99 -45.37
C LYS A 2 5.19 43.78 -44.52
N LYS A 3 4.45 43.22 -43.56
CA LYS A 3 3.42 42.15 -43.65
C LYS A 3 3.92 40.76 -44.10
N VAL A 4 3.48 39.76 -43.30
CA VAL A 4 3.12 38.34 -43.64
C VAL A 4 4.32 37.37 -43.82
N PHE A 5 4.32 36.10 -43.34
CA PHE A 5 3.26 35.23 -42.75
C PHE A 5 3.72 34.37 -41.52
N HIS A 6 2.98 33.29 -41.20
CA HIS A 6 3.33 32.13 -40.35
C HIS A 6 3.67 30.90 -41.22
N LEU A 7 4.26 29.84 -40.64
CA LEU A 7 3.90 28.47 -41.05
C LEU A 7 3.97 27.47 -39.87
N ILE A 8 2.87 26.75 -39.67
CA ILE A 8 2.75 25.55 -38.82
C ILE A 8 3.02 24.34 -39.71
N ILE A 9 3.75 23.33 -39.22
CA ILE A 9 3.80 22.00 -39.87
C ILE A 9 3.55 20.91 -38.82
N LEU A 10 2.39 20.26 -38.92
CA LEU A 10 2.21 18.87 -38.50
C LEU A 10 2.70 17.97 -39.64
N THR A 11 3.43 16.91 -39.32
CA THR A 11 3.45 15.67 -40.12
C THR A 11 3.74 14.47 -39.22
N ALA A 12 2.84 13.48 -39.24
CA ALA A 12 3.14 12.12 -38.79
C ALA A 12 3.66 11.28 -39.98
N PHE A 13 4.42 10.21 -39.72
CA PHE A 13 4.23 8.84 -40.25
C PHE A 13 5.44 7.91 -39.93
N PHE A 14 5.16 6.82 -39.20
CA PHE A 14 5.63 5.43 -39.38
C PHE A 14 7.11 5.08 -39.73
N VAL A 15 7.65 4.12 -38.94
CA VAL A 15 8.27 2.82 -39.34
C VAL A 15 9.75 2.50 -38.98
N GLN A 16 9.88 1.37 -38.27
CA GLN A 16 11.01 0.41 -38.14
C GLN A 16 12.33 0.80 -37.43
N SER A 17 12.46 0.27 -36.21
CA SER A 17 13.52 -0.65 -35.74
C SER A 17 14.91 -0.61 -36.39
N VAL A 18 15.96 -0.42 -35.59
CA VAL A 18 17.12 -1.35 -35.42
C VAL A 18 17.78 -1.08 -34.05
N CYS A 19 18.07 -2.12 -33.27
CA CYS A 19 18.96 -2.07 -32.10
C CYS A 19 20.38 -2.46 -32.53
N PRO A 20 21.45 -1.84 -31.98
CA PRO A 20 22.42 -2.69 -31.28
C PRO A 20 23.17 -2.05 -30.08
N ALA A 21 23.30 -2.87 -29.03
CA ALA A 21 24.53 -3.21 -28.29
C ALA A 21 25.52 -2.11 -27.78
N TRP A 22 25.60 -2.05 -26.45
CA TRP A 22 26.83 -2.13 -25.62
C TRP A 22 28.04 -1.22 -25.95
N ALA A 23 28.33 -0.30 -25.03
CA ALA A 23 29.71 0.10 -24.72
C ALA A 23 29.87 0.40 -23.20
N LEU A 24 30.55 -0.51 -22.50
CA LEU A 24 30.93 -0.39 -21.10
C LEU A 24 31.97 0.73 -20.92
N ASN A 25 31.86 1.58 -19.89
CA ASN A 25 32.99 2.42 -19.49
C ASN A 25 33.05 2.63 -17.97
N GLN A 26 34.20 2.33 -17.38
CA GLN A 26 34.40 2.26 -15.93
C GLN A 26 34.76 3.63 -15.34
N ARG A 27 34.32 3.89 -14.10
CA ARG A 27 34.93 4.88 -13.20
C ARG A 27 35.04 4.29 -11.80
N GLN A 28 36.17 4.54 -11.15
CA GLN A 28 36.44 4.03 -9.80
C GLN A 28 35.90 4.96 -8.70
N PRO A 29 35.64 4.45 -7.48
CA PRO A 29 35.08 5.23 -6.38
C PRO A 29 36.09 6.19 -5.76
N GLY A 30 35.62 7.37 -5.34
CA GLY A 30 36.38 8.27 -4.48
C GLY A 30 36.15 7.93 -3.00
N GLU A 31 37.23 7.79 -2.23
CA GLU A 31 37.18 7.45 -0.81
C GLU A 31 36.51 8.56 0.04
N SER A 32 35.71 8.17 1.03
CA SER A 32 35.54 8.95 2.26
C SER A 32 35.38 8.04 3.47
N ARG A 33 35.91 8.45 4.63
CA ARG A 33 36.31 7.53 5.71
C ARG A 33 35.74 7.97 7.07
N ILE A 34 34.92 7.08 7.65
CA ILE A 34 34.75 6.73 9.08
C ILE A 34 34.92 7.86 10.12
N LEU A 35 33.92 8.02 11.00
CA LEU A 35 34.14 7.94 12.46
C LEU A 35 32.84 7.60 13.22
N SER A 36 32.96 6.73 14.22
CA SER A 36 31.89 6.29 15.13
C SER A 36 32.08 6.88 16.53
N VAL A 37 30.99 6.98 17.29
CA VAL A 37 31.05 7.06 18.77
C VAL A 37 29.93 6.20 19.35
N GLN A 38 30.26 5.49 20.43
CA GLN A 38 29.45 4.47 21.09
C GLN A 38 28.95 4.98 22.45
N GLU A 39 27.94 4.30 23.01
CA GLU A 39 27.43 4.39 24.39
C GLU A 39 26.52 5.56 24.80
N MET A 40 25.29 5.21 25.20
CA MET A 40 24.72 5.66 26.47
C MET A 40 23.83 4.56 27.08
N LYS A 41 23.87 4.41 28.41
CA LYS A 41 23.30 3.26 29.14
C LYS A 41 22.10 3.66 30.01
N SER A 42 21.15 2.72 30.11
CA SER A 42 20.26 2.43 31.25
C SER A 42 19.37 3.52 31.87
N VAL A 43 18.08 3.20 32.01
CA VAL A 43 17.36 3.29 33.31
C VAL A 43 16.43 2.07 33.44
N LYS A 44 16.36 1.46 34.64
CA LYS A 44 15.31 0.48 35.01
C LYS A 44 14.22 1.18 35.79
N GLY A 45 12.96 0.79 35.56
CA GLY A 45 11.84 1.11 36.45
C GLY A 45 10.65 0.23 36.07
N GLY A 46 10.10 -0.53 37.02
CA GLY A 46 8.91 -1.35 36.79
C GLY A 46 7.82 -1.02 37.80
N ASN A 47 6.59 -1.44 37.50
CA ASN A 47 5.61 -1.81 38.52
C ASN A 47 4.46 -2.65 37.92
N GLN A 48 3.70 -3.30 38.79
CA GLN A 48 2.79 -4.40 38.47
C GLN A 48 1.32 -3.96 38.28
N SER A 49 0.56 -4.84 37.64
CA SER A 49 -0.90 -4.91 37.45
C SER A 49 -1.75 -4.68 38.73
N PRO A 50 -3.08 -4.51 38.63
CA PRO A 50 -3.99 -5.66 38.41
C PRO A 50 -5.19 -5.41 37.47
N ALA A 51 -5.93 -6.48 37.19
CA ALA A 51 -7.08 -6.54 36.27
C ALA A 51 -8.43 -6.71 37.00
N ASP A 52 -9.50 -6.17 36.40
CA ASP A 52 -10.89 -6.64 36.37
C ASP A 52 -11.69 -5.63 35.49
N GLY A 53 -12.76 -5.95 34.75
CA GLY A 53 -13.45 -7.23 34.59
C GLY A 53 -14.95 -7.07 34.32
N SER A 54 -15.38 -6.69 33.09
CA SER A 54 -16.71 -7.03 32.53
C SER A 54 -16.91 -6.48 31.10
N ALA A 55 -16.89 -7.34 30.09
CA ALA A 55 -17.34 -7.00 28.74
C ALA A 55 -18.81 -7.38 28.53
N LYS A 56 -19.59 -6.53 27.87
CA LYS A 56 -20.89 -6.89 27.29
C LYS A 56 -20.77 -6.93 25.76
N GLN A 57 -21.47 -7.88 25.15
CA GLN A 57 -21.35 -8.21 23.74
C GLN A 57 -21.89 -7.10 22.84
N GLY A 58 -21.12 -6.78 21.80
CA GLY A 58 -21.56 -6.08 20.59
C GLY A 58 -21.04 -6.88 19.39
N GLU A 59 -21.91 -7.12 18.41
CA GLU A 59 -21.62 -8.00 17.28
C GLU A 59 -20.80 -7.26 16.20
N CYS A 60 -19.80 -7.93 15.60
CA CYS A 60 -18.99 -7.38 14.53
C CYS A 60 -19.30 -8.12 13.22
N SER A 61 -19.75 -7.39 12.19
CA SER A 61 -20.17 -7.94 10.90
C SER A 61 -19.01 -8.15 9.92
N THR A 62 -19.22 -9.06 8.98
CA THR A 62 -18.23 -9.57 8.01
C THR A 62 -17.84 -8.57 6.93
N ALA A 63 -16.56 -8.19 6.89
CA ALA A 63 -15.91 -7.55 5.73
C ALA A 63 -14.40 -7.83 5.71
N GLN A 64 -14.02 -9.08 5.44
CA GLN A 64 -12.64 -9.45 5.08
C GLN A 64 -12.66 -10.48 3.94
N ARG A 65 -12.17 -10.08 2.76
CA ARG A 65 -11.60 -11.04 1.81
C ARG A 65 -10.17 -11.33 2.31
N ILE A 66 -9.78 -12.61 2.32
CA ILE A 66 -8.69 -13.21 3.13
C ILE A 66 -9.07 -13.41 4.61
N PRO A 67 -9.37 -14.65 5.06
CA PRO A 67 -9.52 -14.97 6.47
C PRO A 67 -8.15 -15.15 7.16
N CYS A 68 -7.66 -14.08 7.79
CA CYS A 68 -6.50 -14.17 8.70
C CYS A 68 -6.94 -14.57 10.11
N GLU A 69 -6.76 -15.85 10.48
CA GLU A 69 -6.50 -16.30 11.86
C GLU A 69 -6.15 -17.81 11.87
N PRO A 70 -5.21 -18.29 12.72
CA PRO A 70 -5.12 -17.97 14.16
C PRO A 70 -3.74 -17.36 14.56
N ASN A 71 -3.57 -16.70 15.72
CA ASN A 71 -4.11 -17.05 17.04
C ASN A 71 -4.39 -15.83 17.94
N GLY A 72 -5.50 -15.89 18.67
CA GLY A 72 -5.43 -15.84 20.14
C GLY A 72 -5.35 -14.47 20.82
N LYS A 73 -6.51 -13.84 20.99
CA LYS A 73 -6.92 -13.02 22.17
C LYS A 73 -5.82 -12.18 22.84
N ASP A 74 -5.90 -10.87 22.64
CA ASP A 74 -6.33 -9.99 23.73
C ASP A 74 -6.92 -8.70 23.15
N GLY A 75 -7.79 -8.03 23.92
CA GLY A 75 -8.51 -6.84 23.47
C GLY A 75 -7.84 -5.55 23.92
N GLY A 76 -7.72 -4.60 23.00
CA GLY A 76 -7.36 -3.21 23.32
C GLY A 76 -6.09 -2.73 22.61
N ASP A 77 -6.24 -1.55 22.00
CA ASP A 77 -5.21 -0.69 21.40
C ASP A 77 -4.66 -1.06 20.01
N SER A 78 -4.32 -0.01 19.26
CA SER A 78 -3.83 0.06 17.85
C SER A 78 -3.70 -1.26 17.06
N GLN A 79 -4.60 -1.50 16.10
CA GLN A 79 -4.50 -2.63 15.17
C GLN A 79 -3.25 -2.53 14.27
N GLN A 80 -2.19 -3.24 14.64
CA GLN A 80 -1.16 -3.68 13.72
C GLN A 80 -1.67 -4.93 12.95
N PRO A 81 -1.31 -5.10 11.67
CA PRO A 81 -1.48 -6.39 11.00
C PRO A 81 -0.65 -7.45 11.72
N THR A 82 -1.24 -8.59 12.04
CA THR A 82 -0.62 -9.62 12.92
C THR A 82 0.46 -10.46 12.23
N ASP A 83 0.58 -10.37 10.91
CA ASP A 83 1.72 -10.87 10.12
C ASP A 83 1.79 -10.08 8.80
N PRO A 84 2.92 -9.42 8.45
CA PRO A 84 3.04 -8.67 7.20
C PRO A 84 3.41 -9.54 5.99
N VAL A 85 3.50 -10.86 6.12
CA VAL A 85 3.79 -11.76 4.98
C VAL A 85 2.49 -12.27 4.34
N MET A 86 2.22 -11.88 3.10
CA MET A 86 1.07 -12.39 2.35
C MET A 86 1.34 -13.81 1.82
N LEU A 87 0.73 -14.79 2.47
CA LEU A 87 0.90 -16.22 2.17
C LEU A 87 0.47 -16.63 0.74
N THR A 88 -0.38 -15.83 0.08
CA THR A 88 -0.86 -16.06 -1.30
C THR A 88 0.20 -15.89 -2.38
N GLY A 89 1.29 -15.18 -2.09
CA GLY A 89 2.33 -14.88 -3.10
C GLY A 89 3.71 -14.52 -2.56
N GLY A 90 3.88 -14.52 -1.24
CA GLY A 90 5.15 -14.24 -0.54
C GLY A 90 5.53 -12.76 -0.48
N LYS A 91 4.68 -11.84 -0.94
CA LYS A 91 4.97 -10.40 -0.83
C LYS A 91 4.94 -9.94 0.62
N PHE A 92 5.83 -9.02 0.96
CA PHE A 92 5.72 -8.26 2.19
C PHE A 92 4.69 -7.14 2.00
N TYR A 93 3.74 -7.04 2.93
CA TYR A 93 2.70 -6.02 2.95
C TYR A 93 2.50 -5.46 4.36
N LEU A 94 2.75 -4.16 4.53
CA LEU A 94 2.69 -3.48 5.82
C LEU A 94 1.74 -2.27 5.77
N PRO A 95 0.44 -2.45 6.10
CA PRO A 95 -0.48 -1.36 6.37
C PRO A 95 -0.25 -0.79 7.77
N TYR A 96 -0.28 0.53 7.88
CA TYR A 96 -0.17 1.28 9.13
C TYR A 96 -1.13 2.48 9.14
N VAL A 97 -1.64 2.82 10.33
CA VAL A 97 -2.45 4.02 10.57
C VAL A 97 -1.68 4.95 11.51
N ASP A 98 -1.13 6.04 10.97
CA ASP A 98 -0.35 7.01 11.78
C ASP A 98 -1.26 7.88 12.65
N VAL A 99 -2.44 8.22 12.12
CA VAL A 99 -3.48 8.95 12.85
C VAL A 99 -4.86 8.56 12.35
N GLU A 100 -5.79 8.45 13.28
CA GLU A 100 -7.23 8.44 13.02
C GLU A 100 -7.91 9.39 13.99
N ILE A 101 -8.80 10.21 13.45
CA ILE A 101 -9.53 11.22 14.20
C ILE A 101 -11.03 10.99 13.98
N PRO A 102 -11.76 10.48 15.00
CA PRO A 102 -13.19 10.20 14.86
C PRO A 102 -14.01 11.45 14.56
N GLY A 103 -14.66 11.44 13.40
CA GLY A 103 -15.50 12.54 12.91
C GLY A 103 -16.99 12.21 12.91
N LEU A 104 -17.76 12.95 12.11
CA LEU A 104 -19.18 12.62 11.86
C LEU A 104 -19.34 11.32 11.05
N GLY A 105 -18.35 10.96 10.25
CA GLY A 105 -18.28 9.69 9.49
C GLY A 105 -17.86 8.46 10.31
N ARG A 106 -17.74 8.53 11.64
CA ARG A 106 -17.25 7.39 12.44
C ARG A 106 -18.11 6.14 12.37
N GLU A 107 -19.44 6.31 12.25
CA GLU A 107 -20.41 5.22 12.22
C GLU A 107 -20.43 4.50 10.84
N THR A 108 -19.81 5.13 9.82
CA THR A 108 -19.71 4.64 8.43
C THR A 108 -18.27 4.27 8.04
N GLY A 109 -17.31 4.47 8.93
CA GLY A 109 -15.87 4.27 8.67
C GLY A 109 -15.18 5.44 7.94
N ASN A 110 -15.89 6.50 7.57
CA ASN A 110 -15.32 7.69 6.90
C ASN A 110 -14.68 8.67 7.91
N ASN A 111 -13.79 8.15 8.74
CA ASN A 111 -13.00 8.94 9.69
C ASN A 111 -11.86 9.67 9.00
N LEU A 112 -11.49 10.83 9.55
CA LEU A 112 -10.30 11.56 9.12
C LEU A 112 -9.05 10.76 9.54
N ARG A 113 -8.47 10.03 8.59
CA ARG A 113 -7.39 9.07 8.82
C ARG A 113 -6.24 9.33 7.86
N PHE A 114 -5.01 9.25 8.35
CA PHE A 114 -3.84 9.03 7.49
C PHE A 114 -3.39 7.58 7.65
N ASN A 115 -3.45 6.87 6.55
CA ASN A 115 -2.98 5.51 6.39
C ASN A 115 -1.78 5.52 5.44
N ARG A 116 -0.93 4.50 5.61
CA ARG A 116 0.15 4.20 4.68
C ARG A 116 0.33 2.71 4.60
N SER A 117 0.38 2.18 3.40
CA SER A 117 0.65 0.77 3.14
C SER A 117 1.89 0.65 2.28
N TYR A 118 2.79 -0.25 2.67
CA TYR A 118 3.94 -0.63 1.86
C TYR A 118 3.72 -2.04 1.26
N SER A 119 4.14 -2.25 0.02
CA SER A 119 4.14 -3.55 -0.66
C SER A 119 5.47 -3.77 -1.38
N SER A 120 6.22 -4.84 -1.07
CA SER A 120 7.53 -5.08 -1.68
C SER A 120 7.49 -5.20 -3.21
N GLN A 121 6.45 -5.88 -3.71
CA GLN A 121 6.25 -6.10 -5.15
C GLN A 121 5.59 -4.90 -5.87
N SER A 122 5.49 -3.73 -5.24
CA SER A 122 4.94 -2.51 -5.86
C SER A 122 6.06 -1.60 -6.36
N SER A 123 6.08 -1.36 -7.67
CA SER A 123 6.96 -0.37 -8.31
C SER A 123 6.39 1.06 -8.28
N TYR A 124 5.20 1.27 -7.71
CA TYR A 124 4.62 2.60 -7.58
C TYR A 124 5.41 3.45 -6.58
N ARG A 125 5.72 4.70 -6.95
CA ARG A 125 6.40 5.70 -6.12
C ARG A 125 5.36 6.70 -5.62
N GLY A 126 4.80 6.44 -4.44
CA GLY A 126 3.88 7.36 -3.77
C GLY A 126 4.59 8.46 -2.98
N VAL A 127 3.84 9.28 -2.26
CA VAL A 127 4.37 10.40 -1.45
C VAL A 127 5.33 9.99 -0.32
N LEU A 128 5.43 8.69 -0.01
CA LEU A 128 6.37 8.09 0.96
C LEU A 128 7.44 7.19 0.31
N GLY A 129 7.55 7.20 -1.02
CA GLY A 129 8.61 6.53 -1.78
C GLY A 129 8.13 5.29 -2.54
N THR A 130 9.07 4.58 -3.15
CA THR A 130 8.77 3.35 -3.91
C THR A 130 8.22 2.27 -2.98
N GLY A 131 7.17 1.60 -3.43
CA GLY A 131 6.46 0.56 -2.68
C GLY A 131 5.41 1.10 -1.70
N TRP A 132 5.44 2.39 -1.36
CA TRP A 132 4.48 3.04 -0.48
C TRP A 132 3.29 3.66 -1.22
N VAL A 133 2.13 3.55 -0.59
CA VAL A 133 0.86 4.20 -0.96
C VAL A 133 0.17 4.73 0.30
N THR A 134 -0.61 5.80 0.15
CA THR A 134 -1.33 6.50 1.21
C THR A 134 -2.67 7.01 0.69
N ILE A 135 -3.50 7.57 1.57
CA ILE A 135 -4.71 8.33 1.19
C ILE A 135 -4.43 9.50 0.21
N LEU A 136 -3.19 10.00 0.12
CA LEU A 136 -2.79 11.07 -0.82
C LEU A 136 -2.49 10.53 -2.23
N ASP A 137 -2.29 9.22 -2.37
CA ASP A 137 -1.92 8.55 -3.61
C ASP A 137 -3.13 7.94 -4.35
N ILE A 138 -4.34 8.10 -3.81
CA ILE A 138 -5.59 7.65 -4.46
C ILE A 138 -5.75 8.39 -5.80
N ALA A 139 -5.93 7.63 -6.88
CA ALA A 139 -6.09 8.20 -8.22
C ALA A 139 -7.06 7.38 -9.08
N LEU A 140 -7.93 8.09 -9.79
CA LEU A 140 -8.68 7.59 -10.94
C LEU A 140 -7.89 7.90 -12.21
N ILE A 141 -7.52 6.87 -12.97
CA ILE A 141 -6.61 6.94 -14.10
C ILE A 141 -7.33 6.51 -15.39
N ASP A 142 -7.36 7.39 -16.38
CA ASP A 142 -7.71 7.05 -17.77
C ASP A 142 -6.42 6.69 -18.51
N PHE A 143 -6.35 5.46 -19.02
CA PHE A 143 -5.23 4.94 -19.81
C PHE A 143 -5.55 4.85 -21.31
N GLY A 144 -6.71 5.34 -21.73
CA GLY A 144 -7.25 5.22 -23.07
C GLY A 144 -7.84 3.85 -23.39
N GLY A 145 -8.60 3.76 -24.48
CA GLY A 145 -9.21 2.50 -24.92
C GLY A 145 -10.55 2.14 -24.26
N GLY A 146 -11.15 3.04 -23.47
CA GLY A 146 -12.52 2.88 -22.95
C GLY A 146 -12.63 2.18 -21.59
N GLY A 147 -11.63 2.34 -20.73
CA GLY A 147 -11.65 1.86 -19.35
C GLY A 147 -10.80 2.70 -18.42
N PHE A 148 -10.97 2.51 -17.11
CA PHE A 148 -10.29 3.28 -16.07
C PHE A 148 -9.69 2.37 -15.00
N PHE A 149 -8.62 2.83 -14.35
CA PHE A 149 -8.10 2.22 -13.14
C PHE A 149 -8.27 3.12 -11.94
N LEU A 150 -8.78 2.59 -10.83
CA LEU A 150 -8.66 3.22 -9.52
C LEU A 150 -7.49 2.56 -8.79
N ARG A 151 -6.48 3.34 -8.41
CA ARG A 151 -5.57 2.97 -7.31
C ARG A 151 -6.12 3.53 -6.02
N ASP A 152 -6.32 2.67 -5.02
CA ASP A 152 -6.80 3.05 -3.68
C ASP A 152 -5.63 3.16 -2.68
N TRP A 153 -5.91 3.67 -1.48
CA TRP A 153 -4.89 4.01 -0.46
C TRP A 153 -4.08 2.80 0.03
N ASP A 154 -4.66 1.61 -0.06
CA ASP A 154 -4.09 0.34 0.40
C ASP A 154 -3.18 -0.32 -0.66
N GLY A 155 -3.18 0.23 -1.89
CA GLY A 155 -2.45 -0.28 -3.05
C GLY A 155 -3.29 -1.20 -3.94
N SER A 156 -4.56 -1.44 -3.61
CA SER A 156 -5.49 -2.16 -4.47
C SER A 156 -5.74 -1.38 -5.75
N VAL A 157 -5.81 -2.11 -6.88
CA VAL A 157 -6.13 -1.57 -8.20
C VAL A 157 -7.41 -2.20 -8.70
N PHE A 158 -8.37 -1.37 -9.10
CA PHE A 158 -9.69 -1.77 -9.58
C PHE A 158 -9.85 -1.39 -11.06
N HIS A 159 -10.47 -2.27 -11.84
CA HIS A 159 -10.45 -2.26 -13.31
C HIS A 159 -11.85 -2.01 -13.88
N PHE A 160 -12.15 -0.74 -14.17
CA PHE A 160 -13.47 -0.31 -14.63
C PHE A 160 -13.61 -0.42 -16.14
N THR A 161 -14.49 -1.31 -16.59
CA THR A 161 -14.87 -1.47 -18.01
C THR A 161 -16.25 -0.89 -18.30
N TYR A 162 -16.46 -0.34 -19.49
CA TYR A 162 -17.74 0.22 -19.90
C TYR A 162 -18.84 -0.83 -20.05
N ASP A 163 -20.01 -0.59 -19.46
CA ASP A 163 -21.23 -1.38 -19.59
C ASP A 163 -22.23 -0.63 -20.47
N GLU A 164 -22.35 -1.07 -21.73
CA GLU A 164 -23.26 -0.48 -22.72
C GLU A 164 -24.75 -0.55 -22.33
N THR A 165 -25.13 -1.42 -21.38
CA THR A 165 -26.53 -1.64 -21.02
C THR A 165 -27.05 -0.65 -19.98
N GLU A 166 -26.17 -0.11 -19.14
CA GLU A 166 -26.50 0.84 -18.08
C GLU A 166 -25.82 2.21 -18.23
N ASP A 167 -24.99 2.42 -19.27
CA ASP A 167 -24.30 3.70 -19.55
C ASP A 167 -23.36 4.12 -18.40
N VAL A 168 -22.64 3.13 -17.84
CA VAL A 168 -21.73 3.28 -16.69
C VAL A 168 -20.48 2.44 -16.86
N PHE A 169 -19.39 2.78 -16.16
CA PHE A 169 -18.22 1.92 -16.04
C PHE A 169 -18.31 1.08 -14.75
N ARG A 170 -17.84 -0.18 -14.79
CA ARG A 170 -18.02 -1.15 -13.70
C ARG A 170 -16.79 -2.01 -13.40
N ASP A 171 -16.64 -2.33 -12.13
CA ASP A 171 -15.78 -3.41 -11.60
C ASP A 171 -16.58 -4.14 -10.50
N GLY A 172 -17.22 -5.26 -10.86
CA GLY A 172 -18.21 -5.93 -10.01
C GLY A 172 -19.34 -4.99 -9.58
N GLU A 173 -19.63 -4.95 -8.28
CA GLU A 173 -20.64 -4.09 -7.65
C GLU A 173 -20.25 -2.59 -7.59
N MET A 174 -19.03 -2.20 -8.01
CA MET A 174 -18.60 -0.80 -8.03
C MET A 174 -18.94 -0.15 -9.37
N THR A 175 -19.48 1.06 -9.32
CA THR A 175 -19.85 1.84 -10.51
C THR A 175 -19.05 3.14 -10.58
N LEU A 176 -18.71 3.57 -11.79
CA LEU A 176 -18.05 4.83 -12.08
C LEU A 176 -18.85 5.55 -13.17
N VAL A 177 -19.27 6.78 -12.88
CA VAL A 177 -20.18 7.56 -13.73
C VAL A 177 -19.57 8.94 -14.02
N ASP A 178 -19.57 9.34 -15.30
CA ASP A 178 -19.27 10.72 -15.71
C ASP A 178 -20.53 11.58 -15.57
N SER A 179 -20.49 12.62 -14.74
CA SER A 179 -21.57 13.61 -14.63
C SER A 179 -21.40 14.81 -15.58
N GLY A 180 -20.35 14.80 -16.42
CA GLY A 180 -19.94 15.87 -17.31
C GLY A 180 -19.11 16.97 -16.65
N SER A 181 -19.06 17.01 -15.32
CA SER A 181 -18.23 17.95 -14.53
C SER A 181 -17.41 17.27 -13.42
N GLU A 182 -17.93 16.17 -12.86
CA GLU A 182 -17.27 15.33 -11.86
C GLU A 182 -17.38 13.85 -12.26
N TRP A 183 -16.40 13.04 -11.89
CA TRP A 183 -16.43 11.59 -12.04
C TRP A 183 -16.75 10.97 -10.69
N VAL A 184 -17.85 10.22 -10.61
CA VAL A 184 -18.39 9.68 -9.36
C VAL A 184 -18.20 8.17 -9.34
N LEU A 185 -17.24 7.70 -8.55
CA LEU A 185 -17.09 6.30 -8.20
C LEU A 185 -17.98 6.00 -6.97
N THR A 186 -18.81 4.97 -7.05
CA THR A 186 -19.54 4.41 -5.90
C THR A 186 -18.94 3.04 -5.54
N LYS A 187 -18.43 2.91 -4.31
CA LYS A 187 -17.95 1.64 -3.74
C LYS A 187 -19.12 0.77 -3.27
N VAL A 188 -18.87 -0.53 -3.07
CA VAL A 188 -19.86 -1.56 -2.67
C VAL A 188 -20.73 -1.15 -1.46
N HIS A 189 -20.19 -0.42 -0.49
CA HIS A 189 -20.92 0.05 0.69
C HIS A 189 -21.56 1.44 0.53
N GLY A 190 -21.73 1.93 -0.70
CA GLY A 190 -22.36 3.23 -1.01
C GLY A 190 -21.49 4.47 -0.76
N THR A 191 -20.25 4.29 -0.27
CA THR A 191 -19.27 5.38 -0.16
C THR A 191 -18.86 5.85 -1.55
N LYS A 192 -18.87 7.17 -1.77
CA LYS A 192 -18.55 7.79 -3.07
C LYS A 192 -17.19 8.46 -3.03
N TYR A 193 -16.44 8.33 -4.11
CA TYR A 193 -15.21 9.06 -4.37
C TYR A 193 -15.47 9.94 -5.59
N VAL A 194 -15.31 11.26 -5.45
CA VAL A 194 -15.69 12.23 -6.49
C VAL A 194 -14.47 12.96 -7.00
N PHE A 195 -14.23 12.92 -8.31
CA PHE A 195 -13.03 13.46 -8.96
C PHE A 195 -13.34 14.60 -9.94
N GLU A 196 -12.43 15.57 -10.05
CA GLU A 196 -12.46 16.68 -11.03
C GLU A 196 -12.04 16.21 -12.43
N GLY A 197 -12.67 15.15 -12.95
CA GLY A 197 -12.21 14.44 -14.13
C GLY A 197 -11.14 13.37 -13.84
N PRO A 198 -10.93 12.42 -14.77
CA PRO A 198 -9.88 11.42 -14.64
C PRO A 198 -8.50 12.08 -14.74
N ASN A 199 -7.48 11.45 -14.13
CA ASN A 199 -6.10 11.93 -14.04
C ASN A 199 -5.90 13.28 -13.33
N GLN A 200 -6.93 13.87 -12.69
CA GLN A 200 -6.83 15.18 -12.03
C GLN A 200 -6.82 15.09 -10.49
N LYS A 201 -7.96 15.34 -9.83
CA LYS A 201 -8.04 15.53 -8.38
C LYS A 201 -9.20 14.73 -7.79
N LEU A 202 -8.96 14.00 -6.70
CA LEU A 202 -10.01 13.51 -5.82
C LEU A 202 -10.53 14.72 -5.01
N LEU A 203 -11.75 15.18 -5.26
CA LEU A 203 -12.33 16.35 -4.60
C LEU A 203 -12.80 16.00 -3.18
N TYR A 204 -13.52 14.88 -3.04
CA TYR A 204 -13.99 14.40 -1.75
C TYR A 204 -14.35 12.91 -1.75
N ILE A 205 -14.28 12.31 -0.55
CA ILE A 205 -14.88 11.01 -0.24
C ILE A 205 -16.13 11.27 0.62
N GLU A 206 -17.30 10.87 0.13
CA GLU A 206 -18.61 11.04 0.79
C GLU A 206 -19.13 9.69 1.30
N ASP A 207 -19.56 9.63 2.56
CA ASP A 207 -20.22 8.45 3.13
C ASP A 207 -21.72 8.38 2.81
N VAL A 208 -22.36 7.27 3.18
CA VAL A 208 -23.81 7.06 2.98
C VAL A 208 -24.71 8.06 3.72
N ASN A 209 -24.17 8.82 4.69
CA ASN A 209 -24.87 9.84 5.45
C ASN A 209 -24.60 11.27 4.92
N GLY A 210 -23.77 11.41 3.87
CA GLY A 210 -23.37 12.71 3.31
C GLY A 210 -22.20 13.40 4.03
N ASN A 211 -21.53 12.73 4.98
CA ASN A 211 -20.31 13.25 5.58
C ASN A 211 -19.14 13.09 4.61
N ARG A 212 -18.32 14.13 4.51
CA ARG A 212 -17.24 14.22 3.53
C ARG A 212 -15.87 14.32 4.19
N LEU A 213 -14.89 13.70 3.57
CA LEU A 213 -13.48 14.08 3.62
C LEU A 213 -13.18 14.88 2.35
N THR A 214 -13.02 16.19 2.47
CA THR A 214 -12.74 17.10 1.35
C THR A 214 -11.24 17.35 1.23
N PHE A 215 -10.71 17.21 0.01
CA PHE A 215 -9.29 17.34 -0.29
C PHE A 215 -9.03 18.73 -0.87
N GLU A 216 -8.12 19.46 -0.23
CA GLU A 216 -7.68 20.78 -0.66
C GLU A 216 -6.27 20.67 -1.22
N TYR A 217 -6.04 21.34 -2.35
CA TYR A 217 -4.84 21.18 -3.16
C TYR A 217 -3.96 22.44 -3.18
N PHE A 218 -2.67 22.23 -3.41
CA PHE A 218 -1.70 23.29 -3.72
C PHE A 218 -0.92 22.92 -4.97
N GLN A 219 -0.68 23.90 -5.83
CA GLN A 219 0.06 23.75 -7.08
C GLN A 219 1.39 24.51 -6.97
N TYR A 220 2.51 23.82 -7.15
CA TYR A 220 3.84 24.41 -7.01
C TYR A 220 4.21 25.36 -8.16
N ASP A 221 3.81 25.01 -9.38
CA ASP A 221 3.99 25.81 -10.59
C ASP A 221 2.63 25.97 -11.27
N LEU A 222 2.09 27.20 -11.24
CA LEU A 222 0.80 27.55 -11.86
C LEU A 222 0.76 27.30 -13.38
N GLY A 223 1.92 27.20 -14.05
CA GLY A 223 2.02 26.82 -15.46
C GLY A 223 1.94 25.30 -15.70
N ASN A 224 1.99 24.48 -14.65
CA ASN A 224 2.13 23.03 -14.73
C ASN A 224 1.11 22.34 -13.80
N PRO A 225 -0.04 21.85 -14.32
CA PRO A 225 -1.10 21.25 -13.50
C PRO A 225 -0.62 20.00 -12.74
N ASP A 226 0.33 19.26 -13.29
CA ASP A 226 0.89 18.04 -12.70
C ASP A 226 1.76 18.33 -11.44
N SER A 227 2.05 19.61 -11.16
CA SER A 227 2.68 20.07 -9.91
C SER A 227 1.69 20.24 -8.74
N THR A 228 0.44 19.81 -8.92
CA THR A 228 -0.65 19.90 -7.95
C THR A 228 -0.70 18.70 -7.02
N HIS A 229 -0.72 18.93 -5.70
CA HIS A 229 -0.75 17.89 -4.68
C HIS A 229 -1.74 18.24 -3.55
N VAL A 230 -2.17 17.23 -2.79
CA VAL A 230 -3.06 17.41 -1.63
C VAL A 230 -2.30 18.10 -0.50
N LYS A 231 -2.74 19.32 -0.16
CA LYS A 231 -2.19 20.10 0.97
C LYS A 231 -2.95 19.86 2.27
N ARG A 232 -4.26 19.59 2.20
CA ARG A 232 -5.08 19.35 3.40
C ARG A 232 -6.24 18.41 3.10
N ILE A 233 -6.62 17.57 4.05
CA ILE A 233 -7.90 16.86 4.06
C ILE A 233 -8.71 17.40 5.22
N VAL A 234 -9.97 17.75 5.00
CA VAL A 234 -10.87 18.36 5.98
C VAL A 234 -12.15 17.52 6.09
N ASP A 235 -12.58 17.20 7.31
CA ASP A 235 -13.82 16.46 7.56
C ASP A 235 -15.05 17.40 7.65
N SER A 236 -16.26 16.84 7.60
CA SER A 236 -17.51 17.63 7.76
C SER A 236 -17.67 18.35 9.11
N SER A 237 -16.84 18.07 10.13
CA SER A 237 -16.83 18.82 11.38
C SER A 237 -15.77 19.95 11.42
N GLY A 238 -14.98 20.10 10.35
CA GLY A 238 -13.91 21.10 10.24
C GLY A 238 -12.57 20.65 10.86
N GLN A 239 -12.47 19.40 11.30
CA GLN A 239 -11.20 18.79 11.67
C GLN A 239 -10.39 18.54 10.39
N PHE A 240 -9.06 18.56 10.49
CA PHE A 240 -8.20 18.44 9.31
C PHE A 240 -6.86 17.77 9.59
N LEU A 241 -6.25 17.29 8.51
CA LEU A 241 -4.85 16.88 8.39
C LEU A 241 -4.20 17.74 7.31
N SER A 242 -3.12 18.45 7.63
CA SER A 242 -2.33 19.27 6.70
C SER A 242 -0.98 18.64 6.42
N PHE A 243 -0.53 18.72 5.18
CA PHE A 243 0.65 18.02 4.66
C PHE A 243 1.70 19.00 4.14
N GLU A 244 2.93 18.86 4.61
CA GLU A 244 4.10 19.56 4.08
C GLU A 244 4.91 18.56 3.23
N GLN A 245 4.84 18.74 1.92
CA GLN A 245 5.45 17.85 0.92
C GLN A 245 6.53 18.61 0.15
N GLN A 246 7.73 18.04 0.00
CA GLN A 246 8.76 18.58 -0.90
C GLN A 246 8.46 18.15 -2.33
N TYR A 247 8.54 19.08 -3.28
CA TYR A 247 8.36 18.83 -4.71
C TYR A 247 9.68 18.88 -5.48
N GLU A 248 9.83 17.96 -6.42
CA GLU A 248 10.93 17.88 -7.39
C GLU A 248 10.37 17.43 -8.75
N ALA A 249 11.03 17.84 -9.84
CA ALA A 249 10.72 17.39 -11.19
C ALA A 249 11.96 16.77 -11.83
N GLU A 250 11.98 15.45 -11.97
CA GLU A 250 13.04 14.71 -12.67
C GLU A 250 12.75 14.73 -14.19
N VAL A 251 13.73 15.11 -15.01
CA VAL A 251 13.60 15.18 -16.48
C VAL A 251 14.39 14.05 -17.14
N SER A 252 13.67 13.06 -17.67
CA SER A 252 14.24 11.97 -18.46
C SER A 252 14.13 12.27 -19.96
N VAL A 253 15.27 12.36 -20.64
CA VAL A 253 15.32 12.64 -22.09
C VAL A 253 15.57 11.35 -22.86
N PHE A 254 14.64 11.00 -23.73
CA PHE A 254 14.72 9.91 -24.70
C PHE A 254 14.97 10.47 -26.11
N PRO A 255 15.34 9.64 -27.11
CA PRO A 255 15.63 10.12 -28.47
C PRO A 255 14.51 10.94 -29.11
N ASP A 256 13.25 10.54 -28.89
CA ASP A 256 12.05 11.12 -29.52
C ASP A 256 11.06 11.75 -28.52
N SER A 257 11.37 11.75 -27.21
CA SER A 257 10.45 12.25 -26.18
C SER A 257 11.18 12.74 -24.92
N VAL A 258 10.49 13.56 -24.13
CA VAL A 258 10.91 13.95 -22.79
C VAL A 258 9.82 13.52 -21.82
N LEU A 259 10.19 12.74 -20.82
CA LEU A 259 9.34 12.40 -19.68
C LEU A 259 9.72 13.31 -18.52
N ILE A 260 8.75 14.03 -17.96
CA ILE A 260 8.91 14.75 -16.70
C ILE A 260 8.22 13.91 -15.63
N THR A 261 8.95 13.57 -14.57
CA THR A 261 8.42 12.83 -13.42
C THR A 261 8.30 13.78 -12.25
N HIS A 262 7.06 14.08 -11.88
CA HIS A 262 6.73 14.94 -10.74
C HIS A 262 6.74 14.12 -9.46
N ILE A 263 7.57 14.52 -8.51
CA ILE A 263 7.85 13.75 -7.30
C ILE A 263 7.50 14.61 -6.11
N PHE A 264 6.60 14.09 -5.28
CA PHE A 264 6.24 14.68 -4.01
C PHE A 264 6.74 13.76 -2.90
N ARG A 265 7.35 14.34 -1.87
CA ARG A 265 7.88 13.61 -0.71
C ARG A 265 7.31 14.22 0.56
N LEU A 266 6.43 13.49 1.25
CA LEU A 266 5.87 13.95 2.52
C LEU A 266 7.01 14.07 3.55
N ARG A 267 7.14 15.25 4.16
CA ARG A 267 8.14 15.55 5.20
C ARG A 267 7.50 15.65 6.57
N SER A 268 6.31 16.24 6.65
CA SER A 268 5.50 16.21 7.88
C SER A 268 4.00 16.27 7.60
N MET A 269 3.23 15.69 8.51
CA MET A 269 1.79 15.85 8.60
C MET A 269 1.46 16.48 9.95
N SER A 270 0.50 17.40 10.00
CA SER A 270 -0.06 17.90 11.26
C SER A 270 -1.57 17.80 11.29
N ASP A 271 -2.14 17.54 12.46
CA ASP A 271 -3.59 17.57 12.65
C ASP A 271 -4.11 18.94 13.11
N HIS A 272 -5.44 19.07 13.15
CA HIS A 272 -6.15 20.26 13.61
C HIS A 272 -5.86 20.69 15.07
N THR A 273 -5.21 19.84 15.88
CA THR A 273 -4.78 20.17 17.25
C THR A 273 -3.32 20.64 17.32
N GLY A 274 -2.59 20.57 16.20
CA GLY A 274 -1.16 20.89 16.14
C GLY A 274 -0.25 19.73 16.55
N ARG A 275 -0.77 18.49 16.64
CA ARG A 275 0.09 17.30 16.73
C ARG A 275 0.74 17.06 15.38
N THR A 276 2.05 16.77 15.36
CA THR A 276 2.83 16.64 14.12
C THR A 276 3.54 15.29 14.07
N TRP A 277 3.45 14.63 12.91
CA TRP A 277 4.22 13.46 12.52
C TRP A 277 5.31 13.90 11.54
N GLN A 278 6.52 13.35 11.67
CA GLN A 278 7.66 13.65 10.79
C GLN A 278 8.09 12.39 10.05
N TYR A 279 8.39 12.53 8.76
CA TYR A 279 8.78 11.44 7.86
C TYR A 279 10.22 11.67 7.43
N GLN A 280 11.14 10.82 7.90
CA GLN A 280 12.57 10.93 7.61
C GLN A 280 12.97 9.94 6.53
N TRP A 281 13.82 10.40 5.62
CA TRP A 281 14.23 9.68 4.42
C TRP A 281 15.73 9.37 4.47
N ASP A 282 16.19 8.52 3.56
CA ASP A 282 17.62 8.32 3.31
C ASP A 282 18.29 9.58 2.69
N GLN A 283 19.60 9.48 2.41
CA GLN A 283 20.37 10.61 1.85
C GLN A 283 20.09 10.88 0.37
N GLU A 284 19.43 9.96 -0.33
CA GLU A 284 19.06 10.09 -1.75
C GLU A 284 17.58 10.49 -1.93
N ASP A 285 16.86 10.69 -0.81
CA ASP A 285 15.42 10.91 -0.77
C ASP A 285 14.64 9.83 -1.55
N LYS A 286 15.05 8.57 -1.40
CA LYS A 286 14.51 7.41 -2.12
C LYS A 286 13.59 6.55 -1.26
N HIS A 287 14.05 6.18 -0.06
CA HIS A 287 13.32 5.33 0.90
C HIS A 287 12.96 6.11 2.18
N LEU A 288 11.76 5.82 2.72
CA LEU A 288 11.32 6.30 4.02
C LEU A 288 12.02 5.52 5.13
N MET A 289 12.97 6.14 5.83
CA MET A 289 13.77 5.49 6.87
C MET A 289 13.10 5.50 8.26
N SER A 290 12.30 6.52 8.58
CA SER A 290 11.59 6.57 9.86
C SER A 290 10.33 7.44 9.86
N VAL A 291 9.44 7.15 10.80
CA VAL A 291 8.32 8.03 11.17
C VAL A 291 8.44 8.37 12.65
N ILE A 292 8.41 9.66 12.96
CA ILE A 292 8.40 10.18 14.33
C ILE A 292 6.99 10.65 14.65
N ASP A 293 6.41 10.13 15.74
CA ASP A 293 5.07 10.50 16.19
C ASP A 293 5.07 11.81 17.04
N PRO A 294 3.88 12.38 17.37
CA PRO A 294 3.78 13.61 18.15
C PRO A 294 4.34 13.52 19.59
N LEU A 295 4.67 12.32 20.09
CA LEU A 295 5.31 12.08 21.38
C LEU A 295 6.84 11.93 21.26
N GLY A 296 7.39 11.99 20.04
CA GLY A 296 8.80 11.78 19.77
C GLY A 296 9.22 10.31 19.73
N ARG A 297 8.28 9.36 19.71
CA ARG A 297 8.58 7.94 19.48
C ARG A 297 8.93 7.74 18.01
N ILE A 298 9.82 6.80 17.73
CA ILE A 298 10.34 6.54 16.38
C ILE A 298 9.97 5.12 15.97
N MET A 299 9.35 5.00 14.79
CA MET A 299 9.23 3.75 14.04
C MET A 299 10.23 3.82 12.87
N SER A 300 10.98 2.75 12.60
CA SER A 300 12.02 2.78 11.55
C SER A 300 11.99 1.57 10.63
N TYR A 301 12.50 1.79 9.42
CA TYR A 301 12.58 0.82 8.34
C TYR A 301 14.04 0.64 7.93
N GLN A 302 14.41 -0.59 7.61
CA GLN A 302 15.66 -0.90 6.92
C GLN A 302 15.32 -1.56 5.59
N TYR A 303 16.07 -1.17 4.57
CA TYR A 303 15.88 -1.64 3.21
C TYR A 303 17.00 -2.60 2.81
N ALA A 304 16.70 -3.55 1.92
CA ALA A 304 17.71 -4.36 1.26
C ALA A 304 18.62 -3.43 0.45
N GLN A 305 19.91 -3.39 0.80
CA GLN A 305 20.88 -2.64 0.02
C GLN A 305 21.23 -3.45 -1.23
N GLN A 306 21.41 -2.77 -2.36
CA GLN A 306 22.03 -3.37 -3.54
C GLN A 306 23.41 -3.90 -3.15
N ASP A 307 23.73 -5.14 -3.54
CA ASP A 307 25.06 -5.71 -3.33
C ASP A 307 26.08 -4.90 -4.17
N PRO A 308 27.05 -4.20 -3.54
CA PRO A 308 28.02 -3.40 -4.28
C PRO A 308 28.95 -4.26 -5.16
N ASP A 309 29.06 -5.57 -4.88
CA ASP A 309 29.85 -6.52 -5.66
C ASP A 309 29.04 -7.22 -6.78
N ASP A 310 27.70 -7.15 -6.75
CA ASP A 310 26.82 -7.60 -7.85
C ASP A 310 25.81 -6.51 -8.29
N PRO A 311 26.23 -5.54 -9.13
CA PRO A 311 25.37 -4.47 -9.62
C PRO A 311 24.30 -4.92 -10.64
N ILE A 312 24.20 -6.22 -10.95
CA ILE A 312 23.10 -6.78 -11.75
C ILE A 312 21.87 -7.04 -10.86
N LEU A 313 22.07 -7.26 -9.57
CA LEU A 313 20.98 -7.30 -8.61
C LEU A 313 20.35 -5.90 -8.50
N VAL A 314 19.10 -5.79 -8.94
CA VAL A 314 18.30 -4.57 -8.85
C VAL A 314 18.00 -4.28 -7.38
N ASP A 315 18.01 -3.01 -6.99
CA ASP A 315 17.41 -2.60 -5.72
C ASP A 315 15.93 -2.99 -5.71
N THR A 316 15.62 -4.06 -4.96
CA THR A 316 14.27 -4.62 -4.82
C THR A 316 13.37 -3.74 -3.96
N ASN A 317 13.88 -2.65 -3.36
CA ASN A 317 13.20 -1.79 -2.41
C ASN A 317 12.64 -2.53 -1.18
N ASN A 318 13.07 -3.78 -0.93
CA ASN A 318 12.54 -4.66 0.12
C ASN A 318 12.79 -4.13 1.54
N ILE A 319 11.79 -4.16 2.41
CA ILE A 319 11.98 -3.88 3.84
C ILE A 319 12.54 -5.11 4.56
N THR A 320 13.80 -5.06 4.96
CA THR A 320 14.52 -6.13 5.68
C THR A 320 14.38 -6.04 7.20
N ALA A 321 13.99 -4.88 7.74
CA ALA A 321 13.62 -4.73 9.15
C ALA A 321 12.57 -3.64 9.36
N VAL A 322 11.67 -3.88 10.32
CA VAL A 322 10.77 -2.88 10.90
C VAL A 322 11.04 -2.81 12.39
N THR A 323 11.27 -1.61 12.93
CA THR A 323 11.30 -1.38 14.39
C THR A 323 10.06 -0.58 14.79
N ASP A 324 9.25 -1.12 15.70
CA ASP A 324 8.03 -0.47 16.17
C ASP A 324 8.30 0.74 17.09
N PHE A 325 7.24 1.50 17.44
CA PHE A 325 7.33 2.64 18.36
C PHE A 325 7.73 2.28 19.80
N ASN A 326 7.81 0.99 20.15
CA ASN A 326 8.28 0.49 21.44
C ASN A 326 9.76 0.03 21.39
N GLY A 327 10.38 0.03 20.21
CA GLY A 327 11.75 -0.45 19.99
C GLY A 327 11.86 -1.95 19.68
N ASN A 328 10.75 -2.65 19.44
CA ASN A 328 10.77 -4.06 19.03
C ASN A 328 11.11 -4.14 17.53
N ALA A 329 12.20 -4.81 17.19
CA ALA A 329 12.61 -5.03 15.81
C ALA A 329 12.17 -6.41 15.29
N THR A 330 11.52 -6.43 14.13
CA THR A 330 11.22 -7.65 13.36
C THR A 330 12.02 -7.62 12.06
N LEU A 331 12.72 -8.71 11.76
CA LEU A 331 13.58 -8.86 10.58
C LEU A 331 12.94 -9.77 9.53
N TYR A 332 13.20 -9.50 8.25
CA TYR A 332 12.67 -10.24 7.11
C TYR A 332 13.79 -10.60 6.14
N THR A 333 13.77 -11.82 5.62
CA THR A 333 14.68 -12.26 4.56
C THR A 333 13.90 -12.72 3.34
N TYR A 334 14.44 -12.46 2.15
CA TYR A 334 13.78 -12.70 0.88
C TYR A 334 14.51 -13.76 0.05
N ASP A 335 13.75 -14.52 -0.74
CA ASP A 335 14.29 -15.34 -1.82
C ASP A 335 14.77 -14.45 -2.97
N THR A 336 16.04 -14.58 -3.36
CA THR A 336 16.70 -13.68 -4.31
C THR A 336 16.30 -13.90 -5.78
N GLN A 337 15.48 -14.91 -6.08
CA GLN A 337 15.01 -15.20 -7.44
C GLN A 337 13.54 -14.80 -7.64
N THR A 338 12.74 -14.85 -6.58
CA THR A 338 11.28 -14.67 -6.63
C THR A 338 10.77 -13.44 -5.86
N ASP A 339 11.64 -12.76 -5.11
CA ASP A 339 11.30 -11.58 -4.31
C ASP A 339 10.20 -11.85 -3.25
N ARG A 340 10.26 -13.04 -2.66
CA ARG A 340 9.30 -13.55 -1.66
C ARG A 340 9.94 -13.62 -0.28
N VAL A 341 9.23 -13.19 0.78
CA VAL A 341 9.70 -13.32 2.16
C VAL A 341 9.75 -14.78 2.57
N ILE A 342 10.94 -15.30 2.88
CA ILE A 342 11.16 -16.70 3.30
C ILE A 342 11.34 -16.87 4.80
N THR A 343 11.72 -15.82 5.54
CA THR A 343 11.72 -15.84 7.01
C THR A 343 11.25 -14.52 7.60
N MET A 344 10.62 -14.60 8.77
CA MET A 344 10.37 -13.47 9.67
C MET A 344 10.95 -13.81 11.05
N THR A 345 11.79 -12.94 11.59
CA THR A 345 12.38 -13.08 12.93
C THR A 345 11.84 -11.97 13.83
N SER A 346 11.09 -12.34 14.86
CA SER A 346 10.51 -11.42 15.85
C SER A 346 11.56 -10.86 16.82
N ALA A 347 11.22 -9.81 17.58
CA ALA A 347 12.12 -9.16 18.53
C ALA A 347 12.63 -10.06 19.68
N ASP A 348 11.93 -11.16 19.99
CA ASP A 348 12.36 -12.18 20.95
C ASP A 348 13.28 -13.26 20.33
N ASN A 349 13.61 -13.13 19.04
CA ASN A 349 14.35 -14.07 18.19
C ASN A 349 13.59 -15.37 17.85
N THR A 350 12.27 -15.41 18.03
CA THR A 350 11.43 -16.44 17.40
C THR A 350 11.42 -16.27 15.89
N ILE A 351 11.40 -17.38 15.14
CA ILE A 351 11.50 -17.37 13.68
C ILE A 351 10.31 -18.12 13.07
N LYS A 352 9.54 -17.44 12.22
CA LYS A 352 8.65 -18.09 11.25
C LYS A 352 9.36 -18.28 9.91
N LYS A 353 9.03 -19.35 9.21
CA LYS A 353 9.52 -19.65 7.85
C LYS A 353 8.36 -19.79 6.90
N PHE A 354 8.59 -19.38 5.66
CA PHE A 354 7.59 -19.42 4.59
C PHE A 354 8.19 -20.09 3.35
N GLU A 355 7.42 -21.00 2.76
CA GLU A 355 7.78 -21.68 1.51
C GLU A 355 6.64 -21.49 0.50
N PHE A 356 6.96 -21.26 -0.77
CA PHE A 356 5.98 -20.97 -1.82
C PHE A 356 6.24 -21.86 -3.02
N ASN A 357 5.30 -22.76 -3.31
CA ASN A 357 5.39 -23.68 -4.43
C ASN A 357 4.38 -23.28 -5.50
N SER A 358 4.89 -22.67 -6.57
CA SER A 358 4.19 -22.61 -7.86
C SER A 358 4.51 -23.87 -8.64
N ALA A 359 3.66 -24.89 -8.50
CA ALA A 359 3.87 -26.18 -9.15
C ALA A 359 3.66 -26.05 -10.67
N ALA A 360 4.77 -26.17 -11.41
CA ALA A 360 4.78 -25.99 -12.86
C ALA A 360 3.85 -26.98 -13.56
N GLY A 361 2.76 -26.47 -14.14
CA GLY A 361 1.75 -27.26 -14.85
C GLY A 361 0.50 -27.64 -14.03
N THR A 362 0.33 -27.13 -12.80
CA THR A 362 -0.92 -27.26 -12.03
C THR A 362 -1.59 -25.92 -11.79
N SER A 363 -2.91 -25.93 -11.59
CA SER A 363 -3.75 -24.74 -11.43
C SER A 363 -3.92 -24.23 -9.99
N LEU A 364 -2.99 -24.62 -9.10
CA LEU A 364 -3.03 -24.28 -7.67
C LEU A 364 -1.62 -23.87 -7.25
N ASP A 365 -1.49 -22.64 -6.75
CA ASP A 365 -0.32 -22.24 -5.95
C ASP A 365 -0.53 -22.73 -4.52
N THR A 366 0.56 -23.09 -3.85
CA THR A 366 0.53 -23.49 -2.44
C THR A 366 1.60 -22.79 -1.64
N SER A 367 1.32 -22.52 -0.37
CA SER A 367 2.32 -22.02 0.57
C SER A 367 2.29 -22.76 1.89
N THR A 368 3.46 -22.80 2.53
CA THR A 368 3.66 -23.39 3.84
C THR A 368 4.14 -22.30 4.79
N MET A 369 3.52 -22.19 5.96
CA MET A 369 4.05 -21.41 7.09
C MET A 369 4.47 -22.38 8.19
N THR A 370 5.74 -22.32 8.58
CA THR A 370 6.25 -22.99 9.79
C THR A 370 6.44 -21.94 10.88
N ASP A 371 5.86 -22.16 12.05
CA ASP A 371 6.02 -21.25 13.20
C ASP A 371 7.29 -21.54 14.02
N GLU A 372 7.50 -20.73 15.05
CA GLU A 372 8.63 -20.80 15.96
C GLU A 372 8.74 -22.11 16.77
N ASN A 373 7.65 -22.88 16.84
CA ASN A 373 7.58 -24.18 17.49
C ASN A 373 7.75 -25.35 16.50
N GLY A 374 8.00 -25.07 15.22
CA GLY A 374 8.09 -26.08 14.16
C GLY A 374 6.74 -26.66 13.75
N ARG A 375 5.63 -25.98 14.07
CA ARG A 375 4.29 -26.37 13.65
C ARG A 375 4.03 -25.81 12.25
N GLU A 376 3.47 -26.65 11.37
CA GLU A 376 3.35 -26.38 9.93
C GLU A 376 1.87 -26.16 9.55
N TRP A 377 1.57 -25.04 8.89
CA TRP A 377 0.27 -24.79 8.24
C TRP A 377 0.47 -24.77 6.73
N LYS A 378 -0.46 -25.38 6.00
CA LYS A 378 -0.47 -25.38 4.52
C LYS A 378 -1.69 -24.65 4.01
N TYR A 379 -1.48 -23.92 2.93
CA TYR A 379 -2.49 -23.09 2.29
C TYR A 379 -2.51 -23.43 0.80
N GLU A 380 -3.72 -23.59 0.27
CA GLU A 380 -3.96 -23.82 -1.16
C GLU A 380 -4.75 -22.64 -1.71
N TYR A 381 -4.46 -22.24 -2.95
CA TYR A 381 -5.08 -21.07 -3.58
C TYR A 381 -5.59 -21.38 -4.98
N THR A 382 -6.71 -20.74 -5.36
CA THR A 382 -7.11 -20.63 -6.77
C THR A 382 -6.08 -19.84 -7.57
N LEU A 383 -6.13 -19.94 -8.91
CA LEU A 383 -5.38 -19.05 -9.82
C LEU A 383 -5.66 -17.55 -9.64
N ARG A 384 -6.67 -17.16 -8.86
CA ARG A 384 -6.97 -15.77 -8.49
C ARG A 384 -6.45 -15.39 -7.09
N GLY A 385 -5.67 -16.24 -6.44
CA GLY A 385 -5.13 -16.01 -5.10
C GLY A 385 -6.14 -16.18 -3.95
N LEU A 386 -7.31 -16.77 -4.21
CA LEU A 386 -8.33 -17.02 -3.18
C LEU A 386 -8.02 -18.34 -2.46
N THR A 387 -8.00 -18.35 -1.13
CA THR A 387 -7.65 -19.53 -0.31
C THR A 387 -8.71 -20.62 -0.43
N THR A 388 -8.40 -21.75 -1.07
CA THR A 388 -9.30 -22.90 -1.19
C THR A 388 -9.20 -23.85 -0.01
N ALA A 389 -8.04 -23.95 0.64
CA ALA A 389 -7.86 -24.77 1.82
C ALA A 389 -6.85 -24.18 2.81
N ILE A 390 -7.07 -24.46 4.10
CA ILE A 390 -6.10 -24.26 5.19
C ILE A 390 -6.01 -25.58 5.95
N ILE A 391 -4.81 -26.15 6.02
CA ILE A 391 -4.50 -27.39 6.73
C ILE A 391 -3.68 -27.03 7.97
N ASP A 392 -4.15 -27.44 9.16
CA ASP A 392 -3.47 -27.19 10.43
C ASP A 392 -2.33 -28.20 10.73
N PRO A 393 -1.48 -27.96 11.74
CA PRO A 393 -0.37 -28.86 12.11
C PRO A 393 -0.79 -30.24 12.62
N ARG A 394 -2.09 -30.52 12.75
CA ARG A 394 -2.67 -31.83 13.08
C ARG A 394 -3.35 -32.48 11.87
N ASN A 395 -3.18 -31.90 10.68
CA ASN A 395 -3.85 -32.23 9.42
C ASN A 395 -5.37 -32.02 9.40
N HIS A 396 -5.93 -31.18 10.28
CA HIS A 396 -7.32 -30.76 10.12
C HIS A 396 -7.43 -29.72 9.00
N THR A 397 -8.28 -29.98 8.02
CA THR A 397 -8.52 -29.07 6.89
C THR A 397 -9.79 -28.26 7.08
N LYS A 398 -9.73 -26.96 6.76
CA LYS A 398 -10.89 -26.12 6.41
C LYS A 398 -10.85 -25.88 4.90
N GLN A 399 -11.96 -26.05 4.20
CA GLN A 399 -12.06 -25.73 2.78
C GLN A 399 -13.04 -24.59 2.53
N TYR A 400 -12.80 -23.89 1.43
CA TYR A 400 -13.55 -22.73 0.98
C TYR A 400 -13.88 -22.92 -0.51
N GLU A 401 -15.16 -22.75 -0.86
CA GLU A 401 -15.61 -22.76 -2.25
C GLU A 401 -16.13 -21.38 -2.63
N TYR A 402 -15.83 -20.95 -3.87
CA TYR A 402 -16.17 -19.63 -4.38
C TYR A 402 -17.03 -19.73 -5.65
N ASP A 403 -17.91 -18.75 -5.84
CA ASP A 403 -18.67 -18.58 -7.08
C ASP A 403 -17.76 -18.02 -8.22
N PRO A 404 -18.25 -17.93 -9.47
CA PRO A 404 -17.48 -17.37 -10.58
C PRO A 404 -17.03 -15.92 -10.38
N ASP A 405 -17.73 -15.16 -9.53
CA ASP A 405 -17.48 -13.76 -9.19
C ASP A 405 -16.59 -13.60 -7.94
N SER A 406 -16.05 -14.71 -7.44
CA SER A 406 -15.11 -14.81 -6.31
C SER A 406 -15.72 -14.49 -4.94
N ASN A 407 -17.04 -14.62 -4.78
CA ASN A 407 -17.71 -14.59 -3.49
C ASN A 407 -17.68 -15.99 -2.85
N LEU A 408 -17.60 -16.04 -1.52
CA LEU A 408 -17.50 -17.27 -0.75
C LEU A 408 -18.88 -17.94 -0.63
N MET A 409 -19.04 -19.16 -1.16
CA MET A 409 -20.28 -19.94 -1.08
C MET A 409 -20.30 -20.88 0.13
N ILE A 410 -19.22 -21.61 0.37
CA ILE A 410 -19.15 -22.67 1.39
C ILE A 410 -17.91 -22.50 2.25
N VAL A 411 -18.09 -22.63 3.56
CA VAL A 411 -17.01 -22.93 4.51
C VAL A 411 -17.27 -24.31 5.10
N SER A 412 -16.40 -25.29 4.81
CA SER A 412 -16.45 -26.60 5.47
C SER A 412 -15.56 -26.59 6.72
N ARG A 413 -16.03 -27.23 7.80
CA ARG A 413 -15.26 -27.38 9.04
C ARG A 413 -15.25 -28.83 9.52
N ASP A 414 -14.05 -29.41 9.45
CA ASP A 414 -13.65 -30.72 9.99
C ASP A 414 -14.13 -32.01 9.29
N GLU A 415 -13.51 -33.11 9.74
CA GLU A 415 -13.60 -34.49 9.27
C GLU A 415 -15.02 -35.09 9.22
N LEU A 416 -16.03 -34.39 9.73
CA LEU A 416 -17.43 -34.81 9.74
C LEU A 416 -18.27 -34.20 8.58
N ASN A 417 -17.65 -33.55 7.59
CA ASN A 417 -18.31 -32.89 6.45
C ASN A 417 -19.38 -31.86 6.88
N ARG A 418 -19.15 -31.13 7.97
CA ARG A 418 -20.09 -30.10 8.43
C ARG A 418 -19.91 -28.82 7.61
N GLN A 419 -20.88 -28.56 6.74
CA GLN A 419 -20.92 -27.39 5.88
C GLN A 419 -21.60 -26.21 6.58
N THR A 420 -21.11 -25.00 6.33
CA THR A 420 -21.82 -23.74 6.56
C THR A 420 -21.88 -23.03 5.22
N GLU A 421 -23.10 -22.90 4.69
CA GLU A 421 -23.44 -22.17 3.47
C GLU A 421 -23.82 -20.72 3.84
N TYR A 422 -23.56 -19.76 2.95
CA TYR A 422 -23.78 -18.33 3.17
C TYR A 422 -24.77 -17.73 2.17
#